data_AF-A0A6A6QJA6-F1
#
_entry.id   AF-A0A6A6QJA6-F1
#
_cell.length_a   1.000
_cell.length_b   1.000
_cell.length_c   1.000
_cell.angle_alpha   90.00
_cell.angle_beta   90.00
_cell.angle_gamma   90.00
#
_symmetry.space_group_name_H-M   'P 1'
#
loop_
_entity.id
_entity.type
_entity.pdbx_description
1 polymer ?
#
loop_
_entity_poly.entity_id
_entity_poly.type
_entity_poly.pdbx_seq_one_letter_code
_entity_poly.pdbx_strand_id
1 'polypeptide(L)'
;MIPGPSPESLAPPPPLPSSTPPPPPPSSTTPPPLPSSEAPPPSPSSAAPPAPPPPPATPGKYTIHLHQKMERKTSSLEWTLLDSNAVTVAGPNMTGTIPQDGEKRNKVKIEVDHPTNKDKTIVSFTLYTSADGGCYPGWSTNNGGTEFIDWCGKANRKLYGCDMKKADWVPLNAGFEREFDCFWQDIGKPK
;
A
#
# COMPACT_ATOMS: atom_id res chain seq x y z
N MET A 1 -50.18 22.59 16.97
CA MET A 1 -49.04 23.51 16.91
C MET A 1 -48.54 23.71 18.33
N ILE A 2 -47.33 23.24 18.64
CA ILE A 2 -46.75 23.32 19.99
C ILE A 2 -45.54 24.28 19.89
N PRO A 3 -45.47 25.36 20.69
CA PRO A 3 -44.31 26.25 20.70
C PRO A 3 -43.09 25.53 21.31
N GLY A 4 -41.99 25.47 20.55
CA GLY A 4 -40.72 24.88 20.97
C GLY A 4 -39.92 25.83 21.90
N PRO A 5 -39.14 25.29 22.83
CA PRO A 5 -38.44 26.07 23.85
C PRO A 5 -37.26 26.89 23.29
N SER A 6 -37.06 28.04 23.93
CA SER A 6 -36.05 29.06 23.68
C SER A 6 -34.61 28.55 23.92
N PRO A 7 -33.59 28.98 23.15
CA PRO A 7 -32.21 28.57 23.38
C PRO A 7 -31.61 29.27 24.61
N GLU A 8 -31.19 28.48 25.60
CA GLU A 8 -30.38 28.93 26.73
C GLU A 8 -28.99 29.39 26.26
N SER A 9 -28.63 30.59 26.70
CA SER A 9 -27.36 31.26 26.44
C SER A 9 -26.27 30.66 27.34
N LEU A 10 -25.32 29.94 26.75
CA LEU A 10 -24.15 29.39 27.46
C LEU A 10 -23.09 30.49 27.65
N ALA A 11 -22.75 30.76 28.91
CA ALA A 11 -21.70 31.69 29.30
C ALA A 11 -20.29 31.22 28.84
N PRO A 12 -19.36 32.15 28.56
CA PRO A 12 -18.01 31.81 28.13
C PRO A 12 -17.15 31.21 29.27
N PRO A 13 -16.22 30.28 28.96
CA PRO A 13 -15.35 29.65 29.95
C PRO A 13 -14.28 30.63 30.49
N PRO A 14 -13.76 30.40 31.71
CA PRO A 14 -12.73 31.23 32.31
C PRO A 14 -11.35 31.07 31.63
N PRO A 15 -10.47 32.10 31.71
CA PRO A 15 -9.13 32.04 31.12
C PRO A 15 -8.19 31.08 31.88
N LEU A 16 -7.32 30.41 31.13
CA LEU A 16 -6.29 29.52 31.67
C LEU A 16 -5.14 30.30 32.36
N PRO A 17 -4.51 29.74 33.41
CA PRO A 17 -3.35 30.35 34.05
C PRO A 17 -2.12 30.31 33.13
N SER A 18 -1.38 31.42 33.08
CA SER A 18 -0.09 31.53 32.40
C SER A 18 1.00 30.78 33.17
N SER A 19 1.62 29.80 32.53
CA SER A 19 2.76 29.06 33.08
C SER A 19 4.07 29.82 32.87
N THR A 20 4.75 30.12 33.97
CA THR A 20 6.10 30.69 34.00
C THR A 20 7.13 29.68 33.48
N PRO A 21 8.10 30.08 32.63
CA PRO A 21 9.15 29.17 32.18
C PRO A 21 10.16 28.83 33.29
N PRO A 22 10.71 27.60 33.31
CA PRO A 22 11.73 27.18 34.27
C PRO A 22 13.09 27.84 34.00
N PRO A 23 13.96 27.98 35.03
CA PRO A 23 15.29 28.55 34.88
C PRO A 23 16.23 27.64 34.06
N PRO A 24 17.23 28.23 33.38
CA PRO A 24 18.20 27.48 32.60
C PRO A 24 19.13 26.62 33.49
N PRO A 25 19.58 25.46 33.01
CA PRO A 25 20.49 24.60 33.76
C PRO A 25 21.91 25.19 33.87
N PRO A 26 22.66 24.86 34.93
CA PRO A 26 24.04 25.31 35.09
C PRO A 26 24.96 24.67 34.04
N SER A 27 25.90 25.46 33.52
CA SER A 27 26.89 25.03 32.54
C SER A 27 27.89 24.04 33.17
N SER A 28 27.91 22.81 32.65
CA SER A 28 28.95 21.83 32.97
C SER A 28 30.28 22.21 32.31
N THR A 29 31.31 22.40 33.12
CA THR A 29 32.71 22.47 32.69
C THR A 29 33.21 21.10 32.26
N THR A 30 33.57 20.98 30.98
CA THR A 30 34.16 19.77 30.37
C THR A 30 35.63 19.64 30.78
N PRO A 31 36.10 18.47 31.26
CA PRO A 31 37.52 18.22 31.50
C PRO A 31 38.31 18.06 30.18
N PRO A 32 39.63 18.32 30.18
CA PRO A 32 40.46 18.24 28.98
C PRO A 32 40.55 16.81 28.43
N PRO A 33 40.68 16.64 27.10
CA PRO A 33 40.76 15.33 26.46
C PRO A 33 42.08 14.62 26.79
N LEU A 34 42.00 13.31 27.05
CA LEU A 34 43.15 12.42 27.16
C LEU A 34 43.88 12.31 25.80
N PRO A 35 45.21 12.13 25.77
CA PRO A 35 45.93 11.86 24.53
C PRO A 35 45.47 10.52 23.91
N SER A 36 45.09 10.58 22.64
CA SER A 36 44.70 9.42 21.83
C SER A 36 45.87 8.46 21.69
N SER A 37 45.70 7.23 22.17
CA SER A 37 46.54 6.10 21.79
C SER A 37 46.26 5.78 20.32
N GLU A 38 47.27 5.87 19.46
CA GLU A 38 47.16 5.47 18.05
C GLU A 38 46.70 4.01 17.97
N ALA A 39 45.52 3.82 17.39
CA ALA A 39 45.02 2.49 17.05
C ALA A 39 45.84 1.92 15.87
N PRO A 40 46.12 0.61 15.84
CA PRO A 40 46.81 0.00 14.71
C PRO A 40 46.03 0.21 13.40
N PRO A 41 46.73 0.26 12.24
CA PRO A 41 46.09 0.48 10.96
C PRO A 41 45.03 -0.59 10.68
N PRO A 42 43.87 -0.23 10.10
CA PRO A 42 42.85 -1.19 9.73
C PRO A 42 43.43 -2.17 8.69
N SER A 43 43.31 -3.47 8.95
CA SER A 43 43.62 -4.50 7.95
C SER A 43 42.87 -4.21 6.65
N PRO A 44 43.49 -4.44 5.47
CA PRO A 44 42.80 -4.30 4.20
C PRO A 44 41.60 -5.26 4.20
N SER A 45 40.40 -4.68 4.27
CA SER A 45 39.17 -5.43 4.19
C SER A 45 39.13 -6.07 2.81
N SER A 46 39.37 -7.38 2.76
CA SER A 46 39.22 -8.18 1.55
C SER A 46 37.82 -7.90 1.01
N ALA A 47 37.74 -7.23 -0.15
CA ALA A 47 36.48 -6.84 -0.75
C ALA A 47 35.60 -8.09 -0.88
N ALA A 48 34.41 -8.04 -0.30
CA ALA A 48 33.46 -9.13 -0.44
C ALA A 48 33.21 -9.38 -1.94
N PRO A 49 33.18 -10.64 -2.39
CA PRO A 49 32.87 -10.93 -3.78
C PRO A 49 31.52 -10.29 -4.16
N PRO A 50 31.39 -9.79 -5.40
CA PRO A 50 30.16 -9.15 -5.84
C PRO A 50 28.98 -10.12 -5.66
N ALA A 51 27.87 -9.60 -5.13
CA ALA A 51 26.67 -10.39 -4.94
C ALA A 51 26.20 -10.98 -6.29
N PRO A 52 25.69 -12.22 -6.30
CA PRO A 52 25.16 -12.82 -7.51
C PRO A 52 24.01 -11.97 -8.06
N PRO A 53 23.82 -11.94 -9.40
CA PRO A 53 22.71 -11.20 -10.00
C PRO A 53 21.37 -11.75 -9.49
N PRO A 54 20.34 -10.88 -9.36
CA PRO A 54 19.02 -11.32 -8.94
C PRO A 54 18.43 -12.32 -9.95
N PRO A 55 17.61 -13.28 -9.50
CA PRO A 55 16.97 -14.23 -10.39
C PRO A 55 16.07 -13.52 -11.42
N PRO A 56 15.87 -14.08 -12.62
CA PRO A 56 14.94 -13.52 -13.59
C PRO A 56 13.51 -13.48 -13.04
N ALA A 57 12.76 -12.44 -13.41
CA ALA A 57 11.36 -12.31 -13.00
C ALA A 57 10.52 -13.47 -13.57
N THR A 58 9.66 -14.03 -12.73
CA THR A 58 8.65 -15.02 -13.12
C THR A 58 7.55 -14.31 -13.89
N PRO A 59 7.35 -14.64 -15.19
CA PRO A 59 6.31 -14.00 -15.98
C PRO A 59 4.91 -14.25 -15.41
N GLY A 60 4.04 -13.24 -15.46
CA GLY A 60 2.65 -13.37 -15.03
C GLY A 60 2.43 -13.38 -13.51
N LYS A 61 3.44 -13.08 -12.71
CA LYS A 61 3.32 -12.88 -11.26
C LYS A 61 3.58 -11.42 -10.93
N TYR A 62 2.64 -10.81 -10.20
CA TYR A 62 2.65 -9.40 -9.92
C TYR A 62 2.18 -9.12 -8.49
N THR A 63 2.78 -8.14 -7.84
CA THR A 63 2.29 -7.63 -6.56
C THR A 63 1.66 -6.26 -6.79
N ILE A 64 0.42 -6.09 -6.34
CA ILE A 64 -0.28 -4.81 -6.36
C ILE A 64 -0.17 -4.21 -4.96
N HIS A 65 0.56 -3.10 -4.84
CA HIS A 65 0.62 -2.32 -3.61
C HIS A 65 -0.46 -1.25 -3.68
N LEU A 66 -1.36 -1.24 -2.69
CA LEU A 66 -2.38 -0.21 -2.51
C LEU A 66 -2.10 0.58 -1.25
N HIS A 67 -1.82 1.86 -1.43
CA HIS A 67 -1.72 2.83 -0.35
C HIS A 67 -2.99 3.68 -0.31
N GLN A 68 -3.77 3.51 0.75
CA GLN A 68 -4.99 4.28 0.98
C GLN A 68 -4.75 5.34 2.05
N LYS A 69 -4.75 6.59 1.63
CA LYS A 69 -4.60 7.76 2.52
C LYS A 69 -5.99 8.22 2.95
N MET A 70 -6.23 8.27 4.26
CA MET A 70 -7.49 8.77 4.82
C MET A 70 -7.25 10.12 5.51
N GLU A 71 -7.88 11.17 5.00
CA GLU A 71 -7.77 12.50 5.58
C GLU A 71 -9.17 13.03 5.92
N ARG A 72 -9.51 13.03 7.22
CA ARG A 72 -10.80 13.49 7.75
C ARG A 72 -12.00 12.79 7.11
N LYS A 73 -12.55 13.36 6.03
CA LYS A 73 -13.75 12.90 5.29
C LYS A 73 -13.42 12.47 3.86
N THR A 74 -12.16 12.59 3.44
CA THR A 74 -11.69 12.22 2.11
C THR A 74 -10.80 10.99 2.20
N SER A 75 -10.86 10.18 1.13
CA SER A 75 -9.95 9.06 0.92
C SER A 75 -9.33 9.19 -0.45
N SER A 76 -8.05 8.84 -0.56
CA SER A 76 -7.37 8.68 -1.84
C SER A 76 -6.68 7.32 -1.88
N LEU A 77 -6.70 6.69 -3.05
CA LEU A 77 -6.05 5.42 -3.30
C LEU A 77 -4.92 5.66 -4.28
N GLU A 78 -3.74 5.17 -3.93
CA GLU A 78 -2.57 5.14 -4.79
C GLU A 78 -2.17 3.68 -4.97
N TRP A 79 -1.89 3.26 -6.20
CA TRP A 79 -1.49 1.91 -6.51
C TRP A 79 -0.13 1.88 -7.21
N THR A 80 0.64 0.84 -6.93
CA THR A 80 1.88 0.49 -7.63
C THR A 80 1.82 -0.98 -8.01
N LEU A 81 2.28 -1.31 -9.22
CA LEU A 81 2.36 -2.68 -9.70
C LEU A 81 3.83 -3.09 -9.80
N LEU A 82 4.18 -4.19 -9.16
CA LEU A 82 5.53 -4.76 -9.14
C LEU A 82 5.52 -6.13 -9.82
N ASP A 83 6.64 -6.50 -10.42
CA ASP A 83 6.88 -7.87 -10.87
C ASP A 83 7.31 -8.79 -9.71
N SER A 84 7.57 -10.07 -10.00
CA SER A 84 8.02 -11.04 -9.00
C SER A 84 9.37 -10.73 -8.34
N ASN A 85 10.14 -9.78 -8.88
CA ASN A 85 11.42 -9.33 -8.33
C ASN A 85 11.27 -8.03 -7.54
N ALA A 86 10.03 -7.62 -7.24
CA ALA A 86 9.70 -6.34 -6.62
C ALA A 86 10.19 -5.13 -7.43
N VAL A 87 10.31 -5.25 -8.76
CA VAL A 87 10.62 -4.13 -9.65
C VAL A 87 9.31 -3.48 -10.07
N THR A 88 9.20 -2.16 -9.92
CA THR A 88 8.03 -1.40 -10.37
C THR A 88 7.87 -1.49 -11.88
N VAL A 89 6.73 -2.02 -12.32
CA VAL A 89 6.37 -2.15 -13.74
C VAL A 89 5.23 -1.21 -14.16
N ALA A 90 4.52 -0.60 -13.22
CA ALA A 90 3.57 0.50 -13.44
C ALA A 90 3.23 1.22 -12.11
N GLY A 91 2.80 2.48 -12.20
CA GLY A 91 2.52 3.32 -11.02
C GLY A 91 3.78 4.02 -10.48
N PRO A 92 3.69 4.74 -9.34
CA PRO A 92 2.49 4.99 -8.54
C PRO A 92 1.43 5.79 -9.31
N ASN A 93 0.15 5.48 -9.12
CA ASN A 93 -0.95 6.19 -9.79
C ASN A 93 -2.23 6.15 -8.93
N MET A 94 -3.14 7.10 -9.13
CA MET A 94 -4.40 7.23 -8.38
C MET A 94 -5.65 6.85 -9.21
N THR A 95 -5.48 6.40 -10.45
CA THR A 95 -6.60 5.92 -11.28
C THR A 95 -7.19 4.63 -10.71
N GLY A 96 -8.49 4.41 -10.87
CA GLY A 96 -9.12 3.12 -10.55
C GLY A 96 -8.80 2.00 -11.56
N THR A 97 -7.68 2.10 -12.28
CA THR A 97 -7.34 1.19 -13.37
C THR A 97 -5.83 1.15 -13.60
N ILE A 98 -5.27 -0.06 -13.64
CA ILE A 98 -3.94 -0.34 -14.15
C ILE A 98 -4.06 -0.56 -15.66
N PRO A 99 -3.46 0.32 -16.49
CA PRO A 99 -3.63 0.26 -17.93
C PRO A 99 -2.95 -0.98 -18.52
N GLN A 100 -3.43 -1.33 -19.71
CA GLN A 100 -2.79 -2.32 -20.56
C GLN A 100 -1.40 -1.81 -20.97
N ASP A 101 -0.37 -2.66 -20.89
CA ASP A 101 0.98 -2.34 -21.38
C ASP A 101 1.13 -2.86 -22.81
N GLY A 102 0.70 -2.04 -23.78
CA GLY A 102 0.60 -2.43 -25.19
C GLY A 102 -0.27 -3.69 -25.35
N GLU A 103 0.21 -4.67 -26.12
CA GLU A 103 -0.45 -5.99 -26.27
C GLU A 103 -0.03 -7.01 -25.21
N LYS A 104 0.83 -6.64 -24.25
CA LYS A 104 1.60 -7.60 -23.44
C LYS A 104 1.07 -7.83 -22.03
N ARG A 105 0.08 -7.09 -21.56
CA ARG A 105 -0.42 -7.19 -20.18
C ARG A 105 -1.91 -6.98 -20.15
N ASN A 106 -2.62 -7.68 -19.26
CA ASN A 106 -4.04 -7.44 -19.05
C ASN A 106 -4.30 -6.08 -18.37
N LYS A 107 -5.43 -5.46 -18.67
CA LYS A 107 -5.94 -4.30 -17.91
C LYS A 107 -6.54 -4.79 -16.58
N VAL A 108 -6.29 -4.07 -15.49
CA VAL A 108 -6.88 -4.37 -14.17
C VAL A 108 -7.70 -3.16 -13.73
N LYS A 109 -8.97 -3.34 -13.38
CA LYS A 109 -9.79 -2.31 -12.72
C LYS A 109 -9.74 -2.52 -11.21
N ILE A 110 -9.61 -1.43 -10.47
CA ILE A 110 -9.57 -1.41 -9.01
C ILE A 110 -10.76 -0.58 -8.54
N GLU A 111 -11.59 -1.16 -7.68
CA GLU A 111 -12.75 -0.51 -7.07
C GLU A 111 -12.63 -0.59 -5.55
N VAL A 112 -12.92 0.51 -4.88
CA VAL A 112 -12.89 0.58 -3.42
C VAL A 112 -14.25 1.03 -2.92
N ASP A 113 -14.91 0.15 -2.20
CA ASP A 113 -16.16 0.42 -1.52
C ASP A 113 -15.89 0.79 -0.06
N HIS A 114 -16.71 1.69 0.50
CA HIS A 114 -16.51 2.30 1.82
C HIS A 114 -15.06 2.81 2.08
N PRO A 115 -14.49 3.68 1.22
CA PRO A 115 -13.07 4.06 1.28
C PRO A 115 -12.69 4.92 2.51
N THR A 116 -13.66 5.36 3.32
CA THR A 116 -13.41 6.16 4.53
C THR A 116 -13.53 5.37 5.82
N ASN A 117 -13.80 4.05 5.73
CA ASN A 117 -13.97 3.19 6.90
C ASN A 117 -13.15 1.91 6.72
N LYS A 118 -11.99 1.86 7.36
CA LYS A 118 -11.05 0.74 7.32
C LYS A 118 -11.69 -0.63 7.53
N ASP A 119 -12.62 -0.73 8.49
CA ASP A 119 -13.26 -2.00 8.87
C ASP A 119 -14.34 -2.44 7.88
N LYS A 120 -14.84 -1.51 7.07
CA LYS A 120 -15.83 -1.76 6.01
C LYS A 120 -15.23 -1.68 4.61
N THR A 121 -13.99 -1.23 4.48
CA THR A 121 -13.37 -1.00 3.18
C THR A 121 -13.23 -2.33 2.44
N ILE A 122 -13.83 -2.38 1.26
CA ILE A 122 -13.76 -3.54 0.36
C ILE A 122 -12.99 -3.12 -0.88
N VAL A 123 -11.89 -3.81 -1.16
CA VAL A 123 -11.13 -3.64 -2.39
C VAL A 123 -11.51 -4.76 -3.34
N SER A 124 -11.90 -4.39 -4.56
CA SER A 124 -12.23 -5.31 -5.63
C SER A 124 -11.33 -5.09 -6.84
N PHE A 125 -10.79 -6.18 -7.38
CA PHE A 125 -9.97 -6.19 -8.59
C PHE A 125 -10.73 -6.94 -9.68
N THR A 126 -10.74 -6.40 -10.90
CA THR A 126 -11.31 -7.05 -12.09
C THR A 126 -10.28 -7.05 -13.20
N LEU A 127 -9.83 -8.23 -13.63
CA LEU A 127 -8.91 -8.39 -14.74
C LEU A 127 -9.68 -8.43 -16.07
N TYR A 128 -9.16 -7.80 -17.12
CA TYR A 128 -9.73 -7.84 -18.46
C TYR A 128 -8.81 -8.64 -19.37
N THR A 129 -9.19 -9.90 -19.65
CA THR A 129 -8.31 -10.88 -20.32
C THR A 129 -8.41 -10.91 -21.85
N SER A 130 -9.26 -10.09 -22.46
CA SER A 130 -9.39 -10.00 -23.93
C SER A 130 -10.02 -8.66 -24.33
N ALA A 131 -9.68 -8.17 -25.52
CA ALA A 131 -10.37 -7.04 -26.15
C ALA A 131 -11.85 -7.38 -26.50
N ASP A 132 -12.15 -8.67 -26.73
CA ASP A 132 -13.41 -9.12 -27.34
C ASP A 132 -14.43 -9.73 -26.36
N GLY A 133 -14.30 -9.50 -25.04
CA GLY A 133 -15.41 -9.75 -24.12
C GLY A 133 -15.53 -11.14 -23.47
N GLY A 134 -14.50 -11.99 -23.51
CA GLY A 134 -14.64 -13.41 -23.14
C GLY A 134 -14.56 -13.78 -21.65
N CYS A 135 -13.91 -12.99 -20.78
CA CYS A 135 -13.68 -13.37 -19.38
C CYS A 135 -13.17 -12.19 -18.53
N TYR A 136 -13.77 -11.99 -17.36
CA TYR A 136 -13.40 -10.93 -16.42
C TYR A 136 -13.28 -11.47 -14.99
N PRO A 137 -12.15 -12.13 -14.65
CA PRO A 137 -12.01 -12.70 -13.34
C PRO A 137 -11.86 -11.59 -12.30
N GLY A 138 -12.59 -11.73 -11.20
CA GLY A 138 -12.66 -10.74 -10.14
C GLY A 138 -12.24 -11.31 -8.78
N TRP A 139 -11.70 -10.45 -7.92
CA TRP A 139 -11.32 -10.78 -6.54
C TRP A 139 -11.76 -9.65 -5.61
N SER A 140 -12.20 -9.96 -4.40
CA SER A 140 -12.62 -8.98 -3.41
C SER A 140 -12.21 -9.36 -1.98
N THR A 141 -11.99 -8.36 -1.12
CA THR A 141 -11.63 -8.56 0.29
C THR A 141 -12.80 -8.94 1.21
N ASN A 142 -14.07 -8.76 0.78
CA ASN A 142 -15.25 -8.96 1.64
C ASN A 142 -15.53 -10.44 2.02
N ASN A 143 -15.18 -11.40 1.14
CA ASN A 143 -15.66 -12.79 1.25
C ASN A 143 -14.57 -13.82 1.62
N GLY A 144 -13.57 -13.46 2.42
CA GLY A 144 -12.61 -14.44 2.97
C GLY A 144 -11.72 -15.13 1.92
N GLY A 145 -11.63 -14.58 0.71
CA GLY A 145 -10.71 -15.02 -0.33
C GLY A 145 -11.42 -15.54 -1.57
N THR A 146 -11.07 -14.92 -2.70
CA THR A 146 -11.21 -15.48 -4.05
C THR A 146 -12.59 -16.07 -4.36
N GLU A 147 -13.68 -15.30 -4.19
CA GLU A 147 -14.85 -15.58 -5.02
C GLU A 147 -14.48 -15.22 -6.45
N PHE A 148 -13.82 -16.18 -7.09
CA PHE A 148 -13.68 -16.26 -8.51
C PHE A 148 -15.09 -16.15 -9.09
N ILE A 149 -15.47 -14.98 -9.59
CA ILE A 149 -16.74 -14.82 -10.28
C ILE A 149 -16.70 -15.81 -11.45
N ASP A 150 -17.51 -16.88 -11.35
CA ASP A 150 -17.36 -18.18 -12.03
C ASP A 150 -17.60 -18.14 -13.55
N TRP A 151 -17.42 -16.98 -14.17
CA TRP A 151 -17.75 -16.73 -15.57
C TRP A 151 -16.73 -17.35 -16.54
N CYS A 152 -15.48 -17.57 -16.14
CA CYS A 152 -14.43 -17.98 -17.09
C CYS A 152 -14.18 -19.50 -17.18
N GLY A 153 -15.09 -20.32 -16.64
CA GLY A 153 -14.97 -21.77 -16.62
C GLY A 153 -13.88 -22.28 -15.66
N LYS A 154 -14.17 -23.40 -14.98
CA LYS A 154 -13.30 -23.97 -13.93
C LYS A 154 -11.89 -24.34 -14.41
N ALA A 155 -11.71 -24.65 -15.70
CA ALA A 155 -10.43 -25.06 -16.28
C ALA A 155 -9.34 -23.98 -16.20
N ASN A 156 -9.73 -22.71 -16.16
CA ASN A 156 -8.79 -21.58 -16.25
C ASN A 156 -8.41 -21.00 -14.88
N ARG A 157 -8.97 -21.49 -13.77
CA ARG A 157 -8.70 -20.98 -12.41
C ARG A 157 -7.23 -21.04 -11.98
N LYS A 158 -6.40 -21.84 -12.64
CA LYS A 158 -4.95 -21.92 -12.37
C LYS A 158 -4.15 -20.83 -13.10
N LEU A 159 -4.76 -20.14 -14.06
CA LEU A 159 -4.09 -19.15 -14.91
C LEU A 159 -4.19 -17.74 -14.34
N TYR A 160 -5.04 -17.52 -13.34
CA TYR A 160 -5.22 -16.24 -12.69
C TYR A 160 -5.60 -16.44 -11.21
N GLY A 161 -5.24 -15.50 -10.36
CA GLY A 161 -5.60 -15.51 -8.96
C GLY A 161 -5.02 -14.32 -8.23
N CYS A 162 -5.56 -14.03 -7.05
CA CYS A 162 -4.97 -13.05 -6.15
C CYS A 162 -5.12 -13.51 -4.71
N ASP A 163 -4.04 -13.45 -3.94
CA ASP A 163 -4.04 -13.78 -2.51
C ASP A 163 -4.64 -12.61 -1.72
N MET A 164 -5.96 -12.66 -1.55
CA MET A 164 -6.72 -11.68 -0.78
C MET A 164 -6.73 -12.00 0.73
N LYS A 165 -6.14 -13.13 1.16
CA LYS A 165 -6.23 -13.62 2.55
C LYS A 165 -5.19 -13.00 3.47
N LYS A 166 -4.12 -12.43 2.91
CA LYS A 166 -3.03 -11.75 3.65
C LYS A 166 -3.14 -10.23 3.64
N ALA A 167 -4.34 -9.69 3.50
CA ALA A 167 -4.56 -8.25 3.46
C ALA A 167 -4.53 -7.64 4.87
N ASP A 168 -3.43 -7.79 5.60
CA ASP A 168 -3.19 -7.10 6.86
C ASP A 168 -3.03 -5.60 6.59
N TRP A 169 -3.76 -4.78 7.33
CA TRP A 169 -3.66 -3.33 7.22
C TRP A 169 -2.44 -2.83 7.99
N VAL A 170 -1.40 -2.41 7.28
CA VAL A 170 -0.23 -1.79 7.91
C VAL A 170 -0.45 -0.27 7.98
N PRO A 171 -0.38 0.35 9.17
CA PRO A 171 -0.46 1.81 9.27
C PRO A 171 0.76 2.46 8.60
N LEU A 172 0.53 3.43 7.71
CA LEU A 172 1.59 4.16 7.00
C LEU A 172 1.15 5.61 6.81
N ASN A 173 1.95 6.58 7.28
CA ASN A 173 1.83 8.02 6.98
C ASN A 173 0.39 8.56 6.82
N ALA A 174 -0.34 8.71 7.93
CA ALA A 174 -1.73 9.18 7.96
C ALA A 174 -2.75 8.33 7.15
N GLY A 175 -2.36 7.12 6.75
CA GLY A 175 -3.19 6.16 6.04
C GLY A 175 -2.85 4.72 6.40
N PHE A 176 -3.23 3.80 5.51
CA PHE A 176 -2.92 2.38 5.63
C PHE A 176 -2.49 1.83 4.27
N GLU A 177 -1.59 0.88 4.30
CA GLU A 177 -1.10 0.16 3.13
C GLU A 177 -1.58 -1.28 3.15
N ARG A 178 -1.83 -1.81 1.95
CA ARG A 178 -2.17 -3.22 1.70
C ARG A 178 -1.44 -3.70 0.46
N GLU A 179 -0.94 -4.92 0.54
CA GLU A 179 -0.31 -5.62 -0.58
C GLU A 179 -1.19 -6.79 -1.01
N PHE A 180 -1.25 -7.00 -2.32
CA PHE A 180 -2.00 -8.09 -2.92
C PHE A 180 -1.11 -8.83 -3.90
N ASP A 181 -0.78 -10.08 -3.58
CA ASP A 181 -0.03 -10.95 -4.47
C ASP A 181 -0.98 -11.56 -5.50
N CYS A 182 -0.93 -11.03 -6.72
CA CYS A 182 -1.74 -11.51 -7.82
C CYS A 182 -0.90 -12.25 -8.86
N PHE A 183 -1.54 -13.13 -9.61
CA PHE A 183 -0.94 -13.79 -10.77
C PHE A 183 -1.97 -13.84 -11.89
N TRP A 184 -1.51 -13.65 -13.11
CA TRP A 184 -2.32 -13.86 -14.31
C TRP A 184 -1.42 -14.12 -15.52
N GLN A 185 -1.92 -14.92 -16.46
CA GLN A 185 -1.27 -15.08 -17.76
C GLN A 185 -1.57 -13.87 -18.65
N ASP A 186 -0.54 -13.25 -19.18
CA ASP A 186 -0.68 -12.11 -20.08
C ASP A 186 -1.18 -12.51 -21.49
N ILE A 187 -1.96 -11.62 -22.11
CA ILE A 187 -2.41 -11.75 -23.51
C ILE A 187 -1.16 -11.68 -24.38
N GLY A 188 -0.93 -12.67 -25.25
CA GLY A 188 0.18 -12.63 -26.22
C GLY A 188 1.34 -13.60 -26.02
N LYS A 189 1.35 -14.42 -24.95
CA LYS A 189 2.22 -15.62 -24.94
C LYS A 189 1.43 -16.83 -25.44
N PRO A 190 1.67 -17.31 -26.69
CA PRO A 190 1.17 -18.62 -27.07
C PRO A 190 1.71 -19.68 -26.10
N LYS A 191 0.85 -20.66 -25.80
CA LYS A 191 1.09 -21.73 -24.84
C LYS A 191 2.16 -22.69 -25.32
#